data_AF-A0AAF0ZNE7-F1
#
_entry.id   AF-A0AAF0ZNE7-F1
#
_cell.length_a   1.000
_cell.length_b   1.000
_cell.length_c   1.000
_cell.angle_alpha   90.00
_cell.angle_beta   90.00
_cell.angle_gamma   90.00
#
_symmetry.space_group_name_H-M   'P 1'
#
loop_
_entity.id
_entity.type
_entity.pdbx_description
1 polymer ?
#
loop_
_entity_poly.entity_id
_entity_poly.type
_entity_poly.pdbx_seq_one_letter_code
_entity_poly.pdbx_strand_id
1 'polypeptide(L)' 'MTNEFYRISGPTKRENVSRVLVRLYGEGLDRFFNRDEEIRTFECLSNKGQGPKLLGQFANGRIEEFIHARVCPISD' A
#
# COMPACT_ATOMS: atom_id res chain seq x y z
N MET A 1 7.06 -11.14 -9.54
CA MET A 1 6.60 -10.10 -8.59
C MET A 1 6.31 -8.87 -9.43
N THR A 2 5.08 -8.34 -9.38
CA THR A 2 4.59 -7.36 -10.36
C THR A 2 4.50 -5.93 -9.83
N ASN A 3 4.70 -5.72 -8.53
CA ASN A 3 4.62 -4.42 -7.88
C ASN A 3 5.95 -4.12 -7.18
N GLU A 4 6.36 -2.86 -7.24
CA GLU A 4 7.53 -2.37 -6.50
C GLU A 4 7.08 -1.70 -5.20
N PHE A 5 7.85 -1.90 -4.13
CA PHE A 5 7.50 -1.44 -2.79
C PHE A 5 8.63 -0.62 -2.18
N TYR A 6 8.29 0.57 -1.71
CA TYR A 6 9.23 1.45 -1.04
C TYR A 6 8.71 1.83 0.34
N ARG A 7 9.52 1.56 1.37
CA ARG A 7 9.26 2.04 2.72
C ARG A 7 9.89 3.41 2.87
N ILE A 8 9.07 4.44 3.08
CA ILE A 8 9.54 5.80 3.31
C ILE A 8 9.35 6.14 4.78
N SER A 9 10.41 6.66 5.41
CA SER A 9 10.39 7.17 6.78
C SER A 9 10.97 8.57 6.79
N GLY A 10 10.25 9.53 7.35
CA GLY A 10 10.72 10.91 7.48
C GLY A 10 10.37 11.51 8.84
N PRO A 11 11.14 12.52 9.30
CA PRO A 11 10.76 13.30 10.47
C PRO A 11 9.47 14.07 10.15
N THR A 12 8.45 13.92 10.98
CA THR A 12 7.23 14.74 10.86
C THR A 12 7.24 15.86 11.90
N LYS A 13 6.47 16.93 11.66
CA LYS A 13 6.37 18.10 12.56
C LYS A 13 5.85 17.74 13.96
N ARG A 14 5.26 16.57 14.14
CA ARG A 14 4.94 15.97 15.43
C ARG A 14 5.99 14.88 15.62
N GLU A 15 6.66 14.80 16.77
CA GLU A 15 7.86 13.98 17.08
C GLU A 15 7.80 12.46 16.78
N ASN A 16 6.76 11.97 16.11
CA ASN A 16 6.63 10.62 15.63
C ASN A 16 7.22 10.47 14.22
N VAL A 17 8.05 9.44 14.03
CA VAL A 17 8.48 9.00 12.70
C VAL A 17 7.28 8.38 11.99
N SER A 18 6.67 9.11 11.06
CA SER A 18 5.66 8.52 10.18
C SER A 18 6.36 7.61 9.17
N ARG A 19 5.93 6.35 9.14
CA ARG A 19 6.32 5.37 8.13
C ARG A 19 5.16 5.19 7.18
N VAL A 20 5.44 5.29 5.89
CA VAL A 20 4.47 5.03 4.83
C VAL A 20 5.02 4.00 3.88
N LEU A 21 4.12 3.27 3.23
CA LEU A 21 4.44 2.31 2.19
C LEU A 21 4.00 2.90 0.85
N VAL A 22 4.94 3.04 -0.08
CA VAL A 22 4.62 3.40 -1.45
C VAL A 22 4.64 2.14 -2.29
N ARG A 23 3.52 1.86 -2.94
CA ARG A 23 3.36 0.75 -3.87
C ARG A 23 3.28 1.31 -5.28
N LEU A 24 4.19 0.89 -6.15
CA LEU A 24 4.15 1.20 -7.57
C LEU A 24 3.59 0.01 -8.34
N TYR A 25 2.72 0.30 -9.30
CA TYR A 25 2.22 -0.69 -10.25
C TYR A 25 3.28 -0.92 -11.33
N GLY A 26 3.70 -2.17 -11.54
CA GLY A 26 4.61 -2.53 -12.62
C GLY A 26 3.99 -2.40 -14.01
N GLU A 27 4.84 -2.27 -15.03
CA GLU A 27 4.41 -2.20 -16.42
C GLU A 27 3.67 -3.49 -16.86
N GLY A 28 2.57 -3.32 -17.59
CA GLY A 28 1.79 -4.43 -18.15
C GLY A 28 0.66 -4.98 -17.26
N LEU A 29 0.46 -4.45 -16.05
CA LEU A 29 -0.64 -4.90 -15.17
C LEU A 29 -2.05 -4.57 -15.68
N ASP A 30 -2.18 -3.51 -16.50
CA ASP A 30 -3.46 -3.10 -17.11
C ASP A 30 -4.10 -4.17 -18.00
N ARG A 31 -3.30 -5.13 -18.50
CA ARG A 31 -3.78 -6.19 -19.39
C ARG A 31 -4.34 -7.40 -18.63
N PHE A 32 -3.99 -7.57 -17.35
CA PHE A 32 -4.35 -8.73 -16.55
C PHE A 32 -5.27 -8.39 -15.37
N PHE A 33 -5.24 -7.15 -14.88
CA PHE A 33 -6.01 -6.73 -13.72
C PHE A 33 -6.71 -5.40 -13.99
N ASN A 34 -7.99 -5.31 -13.62
CA ASN A 34 -8.74 -4.06 -13.65
C ASN A 34 -8.31 -3.20 -12.46
N ARG A 35 -7.49 -2.16 -12.73
CA ARG A 35 -6.99 -1.24 -11.70
C ARG A 35 -8.13 -0.59 -10.91
N ASP A 36 -9.19 -0.17 -11.58
CA ASP A 36 -10.30 0.55 -10.93
C ASP A 36 -11.04 -0.34 -9.92
N GLU A 37 -11.23 -1.62 -10.23
CA GLU A 37 -11.84 -2.57 -9.29
C GLU A 37 -10.91 -2.87 -8.12
N GLU A 38 -9.61 -3.03 -8.35
CA GLU A 38 -8.63 -3.27 -7.29
C GLU A 38 -8.61 -2.09 -6.30
N ILE A 39 -8.56 -0.86 -6.82
CA ILE A 39 -8.55 0.37 -6.03
C ILE A 39 -9.82 0.49 -5.20
N ARG A 40 -11.01 0.31 -5.81
CA ARG A 40 -12.30 0.38 -5.10
C ARG A 40 -12.40 -0.67 -4.00
N THR A 41 -11.92 -1.88 -4.28
CA THR A 41 -11.92 -2.97 -3.31
C THR A 41 -10.99 -2.66 -2.15
N PHE A 42 -9.78 -2.18 -2.44
CA PHE A 42 -8.81 -1.77 -1.43
C PHE A 42 -9.34 -0.64 -0.55
N GLU A 43 -9.94 0.39 -1.15
CA GLU A 43 -10.52 1.52 -0.43
C GLU A 43 -11.67 1.08 0.48
N CYS A 44 -12.56 0.19 0.00
CA CYS A 44 -13.62 -0.40 0.80
C CYS A 44 -13.09 -1.15 2.03
N LEU A 45 -12.02 -1.94 1.87
CA LEU A 45 -11.39 -2.68 2.97
C LEU A 45 -10.67 -1.76 3.96
N SER A 46 -9.94 -0.77 3.44
CA SER A 46 -9.27 0.29 4.22
C SER A 46 -10.27 1.05 5.08
N ASN A 47 -11.41 1.48 4.51
CA ASN A 47 -12.44 2.23 5.22
C ASN A 47 -13.14 1.40 6.31
N LYS A 48 -13.21 0.08 6.16
CA LYS A 48 -13.73 -0.84 7.17
C LYS A 48 -12.71 -1.23 8.24
N GLY A 49 -11.48 -0.71 8.16
CA GLY A 49 -10.39 -1.07 9.06
C GLY A 49 -9.87 -2.51 8.88
N GLN A 50 -10.23 -3.17 7.77
CA GLN A 50 -9.79 -4.53 7.43
C GLN A 50 -8.57 -4.54 6.50
N GLY A 51 -7.84 -3.42 6.43
CA GLY A 51 -6.64 -3.27 5.64
C GLY A 51 -5.86 -2.01 6.05
N PRO A 52 -4.65 -1.82 5.50
CA PRO A 52 -3.90 -0.58 5.70
C PRO A 52 -4.66 0.61 5.12
N LYS A 53 -4.56 1.76 5.77
CA LYS A 53 -5.22 2.97 5.28
C LYS A 53 -4.64 3.44 3.96
N LEU A 54 -5.51 3.79 3.01
CA LEU A 54 -5.13 4.54 1.82
C LEU A 54 -4.83 5.99 2.21
N LEU A 55 -3.57 6.42 2.11
CA LEU A 55 -3.14 7.79 2.42
C LEU A 55 -3.12 8.68 1.19
N GLY A 56 -2.95 8.11 0.00
CA GLY A 56 -2.97 8.84 -1.26
C GLY A 56 -2.84 7.92 -2.46
N GLN A 57 -3.22 8.43 -3.63
CA GLN A 57 -3.16 7.71 -4.90
C GLN A 57 -2.58 8.60 -5.99
N PHE A 58 -1.86 7.98 -6.92
CA PHE A 58 -1.33 8.62 -8.12
C PHE A 58 -1.38 7.65 -9.31
N ALA A 59 -1.12 8.15 -10.52
CA ALA A 59 -1.32 7.40 -11.76
C ALA A 59 -0.60 6.03 -11.78
N ASN A 60 0.57 5.94 -11.17
CA ASN A 60 1.43 4.74 -11.20
C ASN A 60 1.53 4.03 -9.85
N GLY A 61 0.64 4.33 -8.89
CA GLY A 61 0.75 3.72 -7.57
C GLY A 61 -0.11 4.34 -6.49
N ARG A 62 0.14 3.92 -5.26
CA ARG A 62 -0.55 4.41 -4.07
C ARG A 62 0.37 4.48 -2.86
N ILE A 63 -0.04 5.31 -1.92
CA ILE A 63 0.60 5.49 -0.62
C ILE A 63 -0.33 4.88 0.42
N GLU A 64 0.19 3.90 1.16
CA GLU A 64 -0.52 3.13 2.17
C GLU A 64 0.11 3.40 3.55
N GLU A 65 -0.68 3.23 4.60
CA GLU A 65 -0.19 3.15 5.96
C GLU A 65 0.78 1.98 6.13
N PHE A 66 1.94 2.23 6.76
CA PHE A 66 2.86 1.16 7.07
C PHE A 66 2.38 0.35 8.27
N ILE A 67 2.06 -0.92 8.06
CA ILE A 67 1.72 -1.84 9.14
C ILE A 67 3.00 -2.29 9.85
N HIS A 68 3.14 -1.95 11.13
CA HIS A 68 4.25 -2.41 11.96
C HIS A 68 4.00 -3.83 12.47
N ALA A 69 4.15 -4.81 11.58
CA ALA A 69 3.97 -6.22 11.89
C ALA A 69 5.12 -7.08 11.32
N ARG A 70 5.29 -8.27 11.86
CA ARG A 70 6.16 -9.32 11.30
C ARG A 70 5.29 -10.24 10.45
N VAL A 71 5.74 -10.53 9.24
CA VAL A 71 5.10 -11.53 8.39
C VAL A 71 5.13 -12.88 9.11
N CYS A 72 4.01 -13.58 9.13
CA CYS A 72 3.96 -14.93 9.68
C CYS A 72 4.82 -15.85 8.80
N PRO A 73 5.84 -16.53 9.33
CA PRO A 73 6.55 -17.53 8.56
C PRO A 73 5.58 -18.66 8.21
N ILE A 74 5.79 -19.28 7.05
CA ILE A 74 5.14 -20.56 6.76
C ILE A 74 5.65 -21.55 7.80
N SER A 75 4.73 -22.08 8.60
CA SER A 75 4.97 -23.26 9.43
C SER A 75 4.74 -24.50 8.56
N ASP A 76 5.76 -25.35 8.46
CA ASP A 76 5.72 -26.63 7.75
C ASP A 76 4.68 -27.61 8.33
#